data_AF-A0A930X5K0-F1
#
_entry.id   AF-A0A930X5K0-F1
#
_cell.length_a   1.000
_cell.length_b   1.000
_cell.length_c   1.000
_cell.angle_alpha   90.00
_cell.angle_beta   90.00
_cell.angle_gamma   90.00
#
_symmetry.space_group_name_H-M   'P 1'
#
loop_
_entity.id
_entity.type
_entity.pdbx_description
1 polymer ?
#
loop_
_entity_poly.entity_id
_entity_poly.type
_entity_poly.pdbx_seq_one_letter_code
_entity_poly.pdbx_strand_id
1 'polypeptide(L)'
;MAILEQAILPLSLMPGLGLMIMSTVNLSVHLSQELHILLQQSAMDPFVVRQKIQQLKRLNQSLFCLYASAGSFLLVAFSSLFKSASGLMQWGVGFGVLTWLIALVLLIIFASRAIAIKQYQFQSRLQDGNTEA
;
A
#
# COMPACT_ATOMS: atom_id res chain seq x y z
N MET A 1 31.11 6.69 -16.42
CA MET A 1 29.92 5.92 -16.89
C MET A 1 29.05 5.41 -15.73
N ALA A 2 29.62 4.94 -14.61
CA ALA A 2 28.84 4.36 -13.50
C ALA A 2 27.79 5.28 -12.82
N ILE A 3 27.97 6.61 -12.82
CA ILE A 3 27.04 7.55 -12.17
C ILE A 3 25.70 7.62 -12.93
N LEU A 4 25.73 7.50 -14.27
CA LEU A 4 24.51 7.58 -15.07
C LEU A 4 23.63 6.33 -14.85
N GLU A 5 24.24 5.14 -14.79
CA GLU A 5 23.51 3.88 -14.57
C GLU A 5 22.81 3.82 -13.21
N GLN A 6 23.47 4.33 -12.16
CA GLN A 6 22.88 4.36 -10.81
C GLN A 6 21.69 5.33 -10.71
N ALA A 7 21.63 6.37 -11.54
CA ALA A 7 20.52 7.31 -11.59
C ALA A 7 19.33 6.81 -12.43
N ILE A 8 19.61 6.03 -13.49
CA ILE A 8 18.59 5.54 -14.43
C ILE A 8 17.73 4.44 -13.78
N LEU A 9 18.31 3.61 -12.91
CA LEU A 9 17.60 2.52 -12.22
C LEU A 9 16.37 3.02 -11.42
N PRO A 10 16.49 3.95 -10.45
CA PRO A 10 15.34 4.50 -9.73
C PRO A 10 14.29 5.16 -10.63
N LEU A 11 14.76 5.85 -11.68
CA LEU A 11 13.90 6.57 -12.63
C LEU A 11 13.05 5.60 -13.47
N SER A 12 13.61 4.45 -13.83
CA SER A 12 12.89 3.40 -14.57
C SER A 12 11.81 2.68 -13.75
N LEU A 13 11.94 2.69 -12.42
CA LEU A 13 11.00 2.04 -11.48
C LEU A 13 9.84 2.97 -11.08
N MET A 14 9.99 4.28 -11.27
CA MET A 14 8.98 5.31 -10.96
C MET A 14 7.60 5.02 -11.57
N PRO A 15 7.47 4.64 -12.86
CA PRO A 15 6.17 4.30 -13.43
C PRO A 15 5.47 3.16 -12.68
N GLY A 16 6.20 2.09 -12.35
CA GLY A 16 5.66 0.94 -11.61
C GLY A 16 5.24 1.32 -10.19
N LEU A 17 6.05 2.13 -9.49
CA LEU A 17 5.70 2.67 -8.17
C LEU A 17 4.47 3.57 -8.23
N GLY A 18 4.37 4.43 -9.25
CA GLY A 18 3.21 5.30 -9.46
C GLY A 18 1.92 4.50 -9.63
N LEU A 19 1.97 3.42 -10.41
CA LEU A 19 0.83 2.49 -10.56
C LEU A 19 0.47 1.81 -9.25
N MET A 20 1.45 1.34 -8.48
CA MET A 20 1.21 0.73 -7.17
C MET A 20 0.58 1.71 -6.18
N ILE A 21 1.07 2.94 -6.11
CA ILE A 21 0.51 4.00 -5.27
C ILE A 21 -0.94 4.26 -5.70
N MET A 22 -1.19 4.49 -6.99
CA MET A 22 -2.54 4.78 -7.49
C MET A 22 -3.52 3.64 -7.20
N SER A 23 -3.13 2.39 -7.44
CA SER A 23 -3.95 1.22 -7.11
C SER A 23 -4.26 1.14 -5.61
N THR A 24 -3.27 1.44 -4.76
CA THR A 24 -3.42 1.40 -3.30
C THR A 24 -4.33 2.53 -2.81
N VAL A 25 -4.20 3.74 -3.37
CA VAL A 25 -5.08 4.89 -3.10
C VAL A 25 -6.52 4.55 -3.48
N ASN A 26 -6.73 4.02 -4.68
CA ASN A 26 -8.07 3.63 -5.14
C ASN A 26 -8.72 2.62 -4.19
N LEU A 27 -7.95 1.64 -3.71
CA LEU A 27 -8.42 0.65 -2.75
C LEU A 27 -8.74 1.28 -1.38
N SER A 28 -7.97 2.27 -0.94
CA SER A 28 -8.19 3.01 0.31
C SER A 28 -9.47 3.85 0.25
N VAL A 29 -9.67 4.56 -0.86
CA VAL A 29 -10.89 5.33 -1.11
C VAL A 29 -12.11 4.42 -1.13
N HIS A 30 -12.05 3.31 -1.87
CA HIS A 30 -13.16 2.36 -1.94
C HIS A 30 -13.51 1.78 -0.57
N LEU A 31 -12.50 1.39 0.22
CA LEU A 31 -12.71 0.85 1.56
C LEU A 31 -13.26 1.91 2.53
N SER A 32 -12.83 3.17 2.39
CA SER A 32 -13.37 4.29 3.16
C SER A 32 -14.83 4.58 2.81
N GLN A 33 -15.20 4.51 1.53
CA GLN A 33 -16.58 4.68 1.07
C GLN A 33 -17.47 3.54 1.61
N GLU A 34 -17.01 2.30 1.51
CA GLU A 34 -17.72 1.13 2.06
C GLU A 34 -17.93 1.28 3.57
N LEU A 35 -16.89 1.73 4.30
CA LEU A 35 -17.00 1.97 5.74
C LEU A 35 -18.01 3.09 6.07
N HIS A 36 -18.05 4.16 5.26
CA HIS A 36 -19.03 5.24 5.42
C HIS A 36 -20.47 4.75 5.23
N ILE A 37 -20.71 3.91 4.21
CA ILE A 37 -22.01 3.29 3.97
C ILE A 37 -22.41 2.38 5.14
N LEU A 38 -21.46 1.56 5.62
CA LEU A 38 -21.69 0.69 6.77
C LEU A 38 -22.05 1.49 8.03
N LEU A 39 -21.34 2.59 8.31
CA LEU A 39 -21.63 3.48 9.44
C LEU A 39 -23.02 4.13 9.40
N GLN A 40 -23.65 4.22 8.22
CA GLN A 40 -25.00 4.75 8.06
C GLN A 40 -26.10 3.68 8.26
N GLN A 41 -25.76 2.39 8.31
CA GLN A 41 -26.74 1.31 8.49
C GLN A 41 -27.06 1.06 9.97
N SER A 42 -28.35 1.05 10.31
CA SER A 42 -28.84 0.94 11.70
C SER A 42 -28.63 -0.45 12.35
N ALA A 43 -28.39 -1.50 11.55
CA ALA A 43 -28.20 -2.88 12.01
C ALA A 43 -26.77 -3.36 11.72
N MET A 44 -25.79 -2.67 12.28
CA MET A 44 -24.39 -2.94 11.98
C MET A 44 -23.72 -3.85 13.01
N ASP A 45 -22.96 -4.82 12.50
CA ASP A 45 -22.05 -5.61 13.33
C ASP A 45 -20.79 -4.78 13.64
N PRO A 46 -20.58 -4.34 14.89
CA PRO A 46 -19.40 -3.57 15.28
C PRO A 46 -18.09 -4.34 15.05
N PHE A 47 -18.13 -5.67 14.98
CA PHE A 47 -16.96 -6.50 14.67
C PHE A 47 -16.47 -6.27 13.23
N VAL A 48 -17.39 -6.23 12.26
CA VAL A 48 -17.08 -6.01 10.84
C VAL A 48 -16.48 -4.63 10.61
N VAL A 49 -17.03 -3.60 11.25
CA VAL A 49 -16.51 -2.22 11.21
C VAL A 49 -15.08 -2.16 11.70
N ARG A 50 -14.84 -2.73 12.88
CA ARG A 50 -13.53 -2.71 13.52
C ARG A 50 -12.47 -3.39 12.66
N GLN A 51 -12.84 -4.49 12.01
CA GLN A 51 -11.95 -5.17 11.06
C GLN A 51 -11.65 -4.33 9.82
N LYS A 52 -12.65 -3.68 9.21
CA LYS A 52 -12.45 -2.79 8.05
C LYS A 52 -11.62 -1.55 8.39
N ILE A 53 -11.80 -0.95 9.57
CA ILE A 53 -10.93 0.13 10.07
C ILE A 53 -9.48 -0.37 10.20
N GLN A 54 -9.28 -1.57 10.71
CA GLN A 54 -7.93 -2.14 10.85
C GLN A 54 -7.27 -2.45 9.50
N GLN A 55 -8.06 -2.86 8.50
CA GLN A 55 -7.61 -2.96 7.11
C GLN A 55 -7.18 -1.60 6.56
N LEU A 56 -8.02 -0.56 6.70
CA LEU A 56 -7.74 0.79 6.23
C LEU A 56 -6.46 1.36 6.86
N LYS A 57 -6.25 1.14 8.17
CA LYS A 57 -5.02 1.55 8.87
C LYS A 57 -3.76 0.90 8.27
N ARG A 58 -3.82 -0.41 7.98
CA ARG A 58 -2.69 -1.15 7.35
C ARG A 58 -2.43 -0.69 5.93
N LEU A 59 -3.48 -0.39 5.19
CA LEU A 59 -3.37 0.13 3.82
C LEU A 59 -2.71 1.51 3.80
N ASN A 60 -3.15 2.42 4.68
CA ASN A 60 -2.54 3.74 4.82
C ASN A 60 -1.07 3.66 5.28
N GLN A 61 -0.74 2.71 6.16
CA GLN A 61 0.66 2.48 6.54
C GLN A 61 1.51 1.99 5.35
N SER A 62 0.96 1.11 4.51
CA SER A 62 1.62 0.64 3.29
C SER A 62 1.82 1.79 2.29
N LEU A 63 0.82 2.65 2.14
CA LEU A 63 0.86 3.82 1.28
C LEU A 63 1.92 4.83 1.73
N PHE A 64 2.06 5.06 3.03
CA PHE A 64 3.14 5.89 3.60
C PHE A 64 4.52 5.33 3.25
N CYS A 65 4.74 4.01 3.37
CA CYS A 65 6.01 3.38 2.99
C CYS A 65 6.28 3.50 1.48
N LEU A 66 5.26 3.36 0.62
CA LEU A 66 5.40 3.58 -0.82
C LEU A 66 5.81 5.03 -1.15
N TYR A 67 5.18 6.02 -0.51
CA TYR A 67 5.56 7.43 -0.68
C TYR A 67 6.97 7.72 -0.16
N ALA A 68 7.37 7.12 0.97
CA ALA A 68 8.73 7.26 1.51
C ALA A 68 9.79 6.67 0.55
N SER A 69 9.51 5.52 -0.06
CA SER A 69 10.37 4.91 -1.08
C SER A 69 10.46 5.80 -2.34
N ALA A 70 9.32 6.27 -2.85
CA ALA A 70 9.29 7.18 -4.00
C ALA A 70 10.07 8.48 -3.73
N GLY A 71 9.91 9.07 -2.54
CA GLY A 71 10.67 10.25 -2.12
C GLY A 71 12.17 9.98 -2.07
N SER A 72 12.60 8.84 -1.55
CA SER A 72 14.02 8.44 -1.54
C SER A 72 14.59 8.31 -2.96
N PHE A 73 13.86 7.69 -3.89
CA PHE A 73 14.28 7.57 -5.29
C PHE A 73 14.36 8.92 -6.00
N LEU A 74 13.43 9.85 -5.73
CA LEU A 74 13.48 11.21 -6.26
C LEU A 74 14.67 11.99 -5.70
N LEU A 75 14.97 11.88 -4.40
CA LEU A 75 16.12 12.53 -3.79
C LEU A 75 17.44 12.03 -4.38
N VAL A 76 17.57 10.72 -4.63
CA VAL A 76 18.73 10.15 -5.31
C VAL A 76 18.84 10.68 -6.73
N ALA A 77 17.76 10.62 -7.52
CA ALA A 77 17.76 11.09 -8.91
C ALA A 77 18.12 12.58 -8.99
N PHE A 78 17.59 13.39 -8.07
CA PHE A 78 17.89 14.82 -7.98
C PHE A 78 19.35 15.07 -7.58
N SER A 79 19.88 14.32 -6.61
CA SER A 79 21.30 14.43 -6.19
C SER A 79 22.27 14.09 -7.34
N SER A 80 21.89 13.16 -8.22
CA SER A 80 22.69 12.80 -9.41
C SER A 80 22.88 13.96 -10.38
N LEU A 81 21.96 14.93 -10.42
CA LEU A 81 22.05 16.09 -11.31
C LEU A 81 23.18 17.05 -10.89
N PHE A 82 23.49 17.11 -9.59
CA PHE A 82 24.49 18.02 -9.04
C PHE A 82 25.92 17.45 -9.07
N LYS A 83 26.14 16.26 -9.66
CA LYS A 83 27.43 15.52 -9.67
C LYS A 83 28.10 15.40 -8.29
N SER A 84 27.34 15.56 -7.21
CA SER A 84 27.86 15.66 -5.86
C SER A 84 27.53 14.37 -5.11
N ALA A 85 28.58 13.77 -4.52
CA ALA A 85 28.58 12.61 -3.64
C ALA A 85 28.20 11.25 -4.26
N SER A 86 29.21 10.59 -4.82
CA SER A 86 29.17 9.16 -5.21
C SER A 86 28.78 8.21 -4.07
N GLY A 87 29.09 8.56 -2.82
CA GLY A 87 28.75 7.76 -1.64
C GLY A 87 27.27 7.85 -1.24
N LEU A 88 26.70 9.06 -1.17
CA LEU A 88 25.29 9.26 -0.77
C LEU A 88 24.31 8.59 -1.73
N MET A 89 24.68 8.55 -3.02
CA MET A 89 23.85 7.99 -4.08
C MET A 89 23.66 6.47 -3.92
N GLN A 90 24.72 5.72 -3.61
CA GLN A 90 24.65 4.26 -3.40
C GLN A 90 23.83 3.88 -2.17
N TRP A 91 24.02 4.59 -1.05
CA TRP A 91 23.24 4.36 0.17
C TRP A 91 21.76 4.72 0.00
N GLY A 92 21.46 5.80 -0.73
CA GLY A 92 20.08 6.23 -0.99
C GLY A 92 19.28 5.23 -1.83
N VAL A 93 19.88 4.66 -2.89
CA VAL A 93 19.21 3.63 -3.71
C VAL A 93 18.93 2.38 -2.88
N GLY A 94 19.92 1.91 -2.11
CA GLY A 94 19.76 0.73 -1.25
C GLY A 94 18.63 0.91 -0.23
N PHE A 95 18.57 2.08 0.41
CA PHE A 95 17.50 2.40 1.35
C PHE A 95 16.12 2.46 0.69
N GLY A 96 16.02 3.06 -0.50
CA GLY A 96 14.77 3.16 -1.25
C GLY A 96 14.23 1.79 -1.68
N VAL A 97 15.10 0.88 -2.13
CA VAL A 97 14.73 -0.50 -2.49
C VAL A 97 14.30 -1.31 -1.27
N LEU A 98 15.04 -1.21 -0.16
CA LEU A 98 14.68 -1.90 1.08
C LEU A 98 13.31 -1.45 1.59
N THR A 99 13.06 -0.13 1.57
CA THR A 99 11.78 0.45 1.95
C THR A 99 10.66 0.00 1.02
N TRP A 100 10.93 -0.11 -0.29
CA TRP A 100 9.97 -0.63 -1.26
C TRP A 100 9.61 -2.09 -0.99
N LEU A 101 10.59 -2.96 -0.72
CA LEU A 101 10.35 -4.36 -0.37
C LEU A 101 9.49 -4.48 0.90
N ILE A 102 9.76 -3.68 1.92
CA ILE A 102 8.94 -3.63 3.14
C ILE A 102 7.50 -3.21 2.80
N ALA A 103 7.32 -2.20 1.94
CA ALA A 103 6.00 -1.78 1.48
C ALA A 103 5.25 -2.90 0.76
N LEU A 104 5.93 -3.66 -0.11
CA LEU A 104 5.35 -4.82 -0.80
C LEU A 104 4.89 -5.92 0.16
N VAL A 105 5.70 -6.24 1.17
CA VAL A 105 5.32 -7.23 2.19
C VAL A 105 4.09 -6.77 2.96
N LEU A 106 4.02 -5.49 3.35
CA LEU A 106 2.84 -4.91 3.99
C LEU A 106 1.58 -5.01 3.11
N LEU A 107 1.72 -4.73 1.80
CA LEU A 107 0.66 -4.85 0.81
C LEU A 107 0.16 -6.30 0.66
N ILE A 108 1.07 -7.28 0.62
CA ILE A 108 0.71 -8.71 0.55
C ILE A 108 -0.05 -9.12 1.81
N ILE A 109 0.42 -8.72 2.99
CA ILE A 109 -0.26 -8.99 4.26
C ILE A 109 -1.65 -8.35 4.29
N PHE A 110 -1.77 -7.10 3.82
CA PHE A 110 -3.05 -6.44 3.69
C PHE A 110 -4.00 -7.22 2.76
N ALA A 111 -3.55 -7.61 1.57
CA ALA A 111 -4.36 -8.32 0.58
C ALA A 111 -4.85 -9.67 1.12
N SER A 112 -3.98 -10.43 1.78
CA SER A 112 -4.35 -11.70 2.40
C SER A 112 -5.45 -11.55 3.46
N ARG A 113 -5.39 -10.49 4.27
CA ARG A 113 -6.39 -10.19 5.29
C ARG A 113 -7.68 -9.64 4.70
N ALA A 114 -7.60 -8.90 3.60
CA ALA A 114 -8.78 -8.46 2.87
C ALA A 114 -9.60 -9.65 2.35
N ILE A 115 -8.93 -10.68 1.82
CA ILE A 115 -9.56 -11.91 1.34
C ILE A 115 -10.19 -12.69 2.49
N ALA A 116 -9.48 -12.87 3.61
CA ALA A 116 -9.99 -13.60 4.77
C ALA A 116 -11.29 -12.99 5.33
N ILE A 117 -11.41 -11.66 5.32
CA ILE A 117 -12.59 -10.95 5.83
C ILE A 117 -13.77 -11.09 4.88
N LYS A 118 -13.55 -11.03 3.56
CA LYS A 118 -14.59 -11.30 2.56
C LYS A 118 -15.09 -12.74 2.65
N GLN A 119 -14.20 -13.70 2.88
CA GLN A 119 -14.57 -15.10 3.09
C GLN A 119 -15.42 -15.28 4.35
N TYR A 120 -15.05 -14.64 5.46
CA TYR A 120 -15.83 -14.68 6.70
C TYR A 120 -17.23 -14.08 6.50
N GLN A 121 -17.34 -12.91 5.86
CA GLN A 121 -18.63 -12.28 5.54
C GLN A 121 -19.51 -13.14 4.64
N PHE A 122 -18.93 -13.84 3.66
CA PHE A 122 -19.68 -14.77 2.81
C PHE A 122 -20.19 -15.99 3.59
N GLN A 123 -19.36 -16.55 4.47
CA GLN A 123 -19.74 -17.70 5.29
C GLN A 123 -20.84 -17.37 6.30
N SER A 124 -20.78 -16.21 6.97
CA SER A 124 -21.83 -15.81 7.90
C SER A 124 -23.17 -15.56 7.20
N ARG A 125 -23.17 -14.98 5.98
CA ARG A 125 -24.41 -14.83 5.20
C ARG A 125 -24.99 -16.16 4.69
N LEU A 126 -24.15 -17.16 4.42
CA LEU A 126 -24.61 -18.51 4.06
C LEU A 126 -25.20 -19.27 5.25
N GLN A 127 -24.70 -19.03 6.47
CA GLN A 127 -25.29 -19.62 7.68
C GLN A 127 -26.64 -18.99 8.04
N ASP A 128 -26.76 -17.66 7.97
CA ASP A 128 -28.04 -16.97 8.28
C ASP A 128 -29.16 -17.40 7.31
N GLY A 129 -28.86 -17.57 6.01
CA GLY A 129 -29.82 -18.01 5.00
C GLY A 129 -30.27 -19.47 5.09
N ASN A 130 -29.61 -20.31 5.91
CA ASN A 130 -30.00 -21.72 6.12
C ASN A 130 -30.84 -21.91 7.41
N THR A 131 -31.09 -20.84 8.16
CA THR A 131 -31.94 -20.84 9.36
C THR A 131 -33.36 -20.33 9.11
N GLU A 132 -33.63 -19.81 7.90
CA GLU A 132 -34.97 -19.37 7.46
C GLU A 132 -35.66 -20.36 6.51
N ALA A 133 -35.11 -21.57 6.33
CA ALA A 133 -35.69 -22.67 5.55
C ALA A 133 -36.00 -23.88 6.44
#